data_AF-A0A7Y3P2L7-F1
#
_entry.id   AF-A0A7Y3P2L7-F1
#
_cell.length_a   1.000
_cell.length_b   1.000
_cell.length_c   1.000
_cell.angle_alpha   90.00
_cell.angle_beta   90.00
_cell.angle_gamma   90.00
#
_symmetry.space_group_name_H-M   'P 1'
#
loop_
_entity.id
_entity.type
_entity.pdbx_description
1 polymer ?
#
loop_
_entity_poly.entity_id
_entity_poly.type
_entity_poly.pdbx_seq_one_letter_code
_entity_poly.pdbx_strand_id
1 'polypeptide(L)'
;MCGLIKEKAHFTSEFWDIGSFFFVPPASYDTAAIQKKWKDNVPAFFEALKEALQKATPDFTAPFLNSLLKELTLKFNIPQGSVMQPFRVLVTGMAAGPALLETMELLGRDEIIKRLDTGLKKMNA
;
A
#
# COMPACT_ATOMS: atom_id res chain seq x y z
N MET A 1 -22.51 -7.63 -39.78
CA MET A 1 -23.25 -8.41 -38.76
C MET A 1 -22.90 -9.86 -38.98
N CYS A 2 -22.19 -10.61 -38.15
CA CYS A 2 -21.81 -10.52 -36.75
C CYS A 2 -20.46 -11.28 -36.62
N GLY A 3 -19.49 -10.73 -35.91
CA GLY A 3 -18.19 -11.41 -35.73
C GLY A 3 -17.27 -10.80 -34.69
N LEU A 4 -17.80 -9.97 -33.77
CA LEU A 4 -16.99 -9.18 -32.84
C LEU A 4 -17.53 -9.22 -31.41
N ILE A 5 -18.06 -10.37 -30.97
CA ILE A 5 -18.39 -10.60 -29.57
C ILE A 5 -18.00 -12.03 -29.22
N LYS A 6 -16.72 -12.25 -28.93
CA LYS A 6 -16.26 -13.50 -28.29
C LYS A 6 -15.09 -13.29 -27.32
N GLU A 7 -15.05 -12.15 -26.62
CA GLU A 7 -14.08 -11.88 -25.55
C GLU A 7 -14.69 -11.10 -24.36
N LYS A 8 -15.93 -11.44 -23.95
CA LYS A 8 -16.56 -10.80 -22.78
C LYS A 8 -17.13 -11.80 -21.76
N ALA A 9 -16.33 -12.80 -21.38
CA ALA A 9 -16.80 -13.77 -20.37
C ALA A 9 -15.76 -14.28 -19.37
N HIS A 10 -14.55 -13.70 -19.31
CA HIS A 10 -13.55 -14.10 -18.30
C HIS A 10 -13.12 -12.98 -17.36
N PHE A 11 -13.44 -11.72 -17.66
CA PHE A 11 -12.98 -10.58 -16.87
C PHE A 11 -13.81 -10.29 -15.61
N THR A 12 -15.06 -10.76 -15.49
CA THR A 12 -15.98 -10.27 -14.45
C THR A 12 -15.83 -10.97 -13.09
N SER A 13 -15.44 -12.24 -13.07
CA SER A 13 -15.24 -12.99 -11.83
C SER A 13 -13.86 -12.73 -11.21
N GLU A 14 -12.80 -12.63 -12.02
CA GLU A 14 -11.46 -12.26 -11.52
C GLU A 14 -11.42 -10.82 -10.99
N PHE A 15 -12.27 -9.93 -11.51
CA PHE A 15 -12.39 -8.55 -11.02
C PHE A 15 -12.98 -8.46 -9.62
N TRP A 16 -13.80 -9.42 -9.18
CA TRP A 16 -14.41 -9.38 -7.84
C TRP A 16 -13.44 -9.89 -6.78
N ASP A 17 -12.71 -10.98 -7.05
CA ASP A 17 -11.69 -11.52 -6.15
C ASP A 17 -10.50 -10.56 -5.98
N ILE A 18 -10.04 -9.92 -7.06
CA ILE A 18 -8.99 -8.88 -7.01
C ILE A 18 -9.57 -7.52 -6.53
N GLY A 19 -10.82 -7.22 -6.88
CA GLY A 19 -11.52 -5.97 -6.55
C GLY A 19 -11.79 -5.79 -5.06
N SER A 20 -12.05 -6.87 -4.33
CA SER A 20 -12.35 -6.81 -2.90
C SER A 20 -11.25 -6.09 -2.08
N PHE A 21 -9.98 -6.22 -2.46
CA PHE A 21 -8.84 -5.50 -1.87
C PHE A 21 -8.91 -3.97 -2.05
N PHE A 22 -9.55 -3.50 -3.13
CA PHE A 22 -9.75 -2.08 -3.42
C PHE A 22 -10.91 -1.48 -2.63
N PHE A 23 -11.98 -2.25 -2.40
CA PHE A 23 -13.19 -1.75 -1.76
C PHE A 23 -13.28 -2.00 -0.26
N VAL A 24 -12.48 -2.92 0.30
CA VAL A 24 -12.53 -3.26 1.72
C VAL A 24 -11.18 -2.94 2.39
N PRO A 25 -11.13 -1.95 3.31
CA PRO A 25 -9.96 -1.73 4.13
C PRO A 25 -9.69 -2.94 5.02
N PRO A 26 -8.41 -3.27 5.32
CA PRO A 26 -8.09 -4.46 6.10
C PRO A 26 -8.70 -4.40 7.50
N ALA A 27 -9.49 -5.42 7.85
CA ALA A 27 -10.08 -5.55 9.18
C ALA A 27 -9.07 -6.08 10.23
N SER A 28 -8.06 -6.80 9.77
CA SER A 28 -6.98 -7.38 10.58
C SER A 28 -5.63 -7.13 9.95
N TYR A 29 -4.62 -6.96 10.78
CA TYR A 29 -3.24 -6.74 10.37
C TYR A 29 -2.38 -7.89 10.86
N ASP A 30 -1.54 -8.45 9.98
CA ASP A 30 -0.50 -9.41 10.37
C ASP A 30 0.64 -8.68 11.11
N THR A 31 0.36 -8.27 12.34
CA THR A 31 1.30 -7.55 13.21
C THR A 31 2.51 -8.41 13.54
N ALA A 32 2.32 -9.74 13.65
CA ALA A 32 3.39 -10.70 13.88
C ALA A 32 4.44 -10.70 12.75
N ALA A 33 4.01 -10.57 11.49
CA ALA A 33 4.92 -10.51 10.35
C ALA A 33 5.80 -9.25 10.33
N ILE A 34 5.36 -8.15 10.95
CA ILE A 34 6.07 -6.87 10.91
C ILE A 34 6.69 -6.46 12.23
N GLN A 35 6.34 -7.07 13.37
CA GLN A 35 6.86 -6.72 14.70
C GLN A 35 8.39 -6.70 14.77
N LYS A 36 9.07 -7.63 14.08
CA LYS A 36 10.55 -7.67 14.02
C LYS A 36 11.18 -6.52 13.24
N LYS A 37 10.43 -5.96 12.29
CA LYS A 37 10.82 -4.81 11.44
C LYS A 37 10.26 -3.49 11.98
N TRP A 38 9.26 -3.54 12.86
CA TRP A 38 8.60 -2.39 13.47
C TRP A 38 9.37 -1.88 14.68
N LYS A 39 10.58 -1.39 14.43
CA LYS A 39 11.52 -0.90 15.45
C LYS A 39 12.27 0.33 14.93
N ASP A 40 13.06 0.94 15.81
CA ASP A 40 13.92 2.07 15.50
C ASP A 40 13.10 3.22 14.87
N ASN A 41 13.54 3.72 13.72
CA ASN A 41 12.92 4.84 13.00
C ASN A 41 11.72 4.45 12.13
N VAL A 42 11.32 3.17 12.08
CA VAL A 42 10.26 2.70 11.17
C VAL A 42 8.88 3.31 11.47
N PRO A 43 8.41 3.43 12.72
CA PRO A 43 7.14 4.11 13.01
C PRO A 43 7.18 5.59 12.60
N ALA A 44 8.27 6.30 12.91
CA ALA A 44 8.46 7.71 12.54
C ALA A 44 8.54 7.90 11.01
N PHE A 45 9.13 6.95 10.29
CA PHE A 45 9.15 6.92 8.83
C PHE A 45 7.73 6.87 8.24
N PHE A 46 6.84 6.06 8.80
CA PHE A 46 5.47 5.94 8.28
C PHE A 46 4.60 7.16 8.59
N GLU A 47 4.80 7.82 9.73
CA GLU A 47 4.18 9.13 9.99
C GLU A 47 4.66 10.17 8.97
N ALA A 48 5.97 10.23 8.70
CA ALA A 48 6.51 11.13 7.68
C ALA A 48 6.05 10.79 6.26
N LEU A 49 5.90 9.50 5.93
CA LEU A 49 5.34 9.06 4.66
C LEU A 49 3.90 9.54 4.52
N LYS A 50 3.07 9.38 5.55
CA LYS A 50 1.68 9.88 5.58
C LYS A 50 1.63 11.39 5.33
N GLU A 51 2.45 12.16 6.03
CA GLU A 51 2.54 13.63 5.84
C GLU A 51 3.00 14.01 4.43
N ALA A 52 3.99 13.30 3.88
CA ALA A 52 4.48 13.56 2.53
C ALA A 52 3.41 13.25 1.49
N LEU A 53 2.66 12.15 1.67
CA LEU A 53 1.52 11.81 0.83
C LEU A 53 0.40 12.85 0.91
N GLN A 54 0.11 13.42 2.07
CA GLN A 54 -0.88 14.50 2.22
C GLN A 54 -0.49 15.76 1.45
N LYS A 55 0.81 16.03 1.30
CA LYS A 55 1.36 17.20 0.60
C LYS A 55 1.64 16.95 -0.88
N ALA A 56 1.58 15.70 -1.33
CA ALA A 56 1.91 15.30 -2.70
C ALA A 56 0.88 15.81 -3.72
N THR A 57 1.35 16.04 -4.95
CA THR A 57 0.53 16.39 -6.13
C THR A 57 -0.46 15.27 -6.50
N PRO A 58 -1.48 15.56 -7.34
CA PRO A 58 -2.50 14.58 -7.71
C PRO A 58 -1.98 13.37 -8.52
N ASP A 59 -0.79 13.48 -9.13
CA ASP A 59 -0.20 12.37 -9.90
C ASP A 59 0.38 11.28 -8.99
N PHE A 60 -0.48 10.34 -8.63
CA PHE A 60 -0.16 9.24 -7.74
C PHE A 60 0.18 7.97 -8.54
N THR A 61 1.45 7.85 -8.92
CA THR A 61 1.95 6.73 -9.76
C THR A 61 2.96 5.85 -9.01
N ALA A 62 3.15 4.59 -9.42
CA ALA A 62 4.14 3.69 -8.84
C ALA A 62 5.58 4.25 -8.90
N PRO A 63 6.05 4.89 -9.99
CA PRO A 63 7.36 5.54 -10.02
C PRO A 63 7.50 6.69 -9.01
N PHE A 64 6.45 7.50 -8.84
CA PHE A 64 6.42 8.56 -7.83
C PHE A 64 6.54 7.97 -6.42
N LEU A 65 5.73 6.95 -6.10
CA LEU A 65 5.78 6.25 -4.83
C LEU A 65 7.15 5.63 -4.54
N ASN A 66 7.76 4.98 -5.54
CA ASN A 66 9.10 4.41 -5.38
C ASN A 66 10.13 5.50 -5.03
N SER A 67 10.05 6.64 -5.71
CA SER A 67 10.96 7.77 -5.52
C SER A 67 10.77 8.38 -4.13
N LEU A 68 9.52 8.58 -3.71
CA LEU A 68 9.18 9.07 -2.38
C LEU A 68 9.67 8.13 -1.26
N LEU A 69 9.44 6.83 -1.41
CA LEU A 69 9.93 5.83 -0.44
C LEU A 69 11.46 5.83 -0.39
N LYS A 70 12.14 5.93 -1.54
CA LYS A 70 13.61 6.00 -1.61
C LYS A 70 14.15 7.25 -0.93
N GLU A 71 13.54 8.41 -1.15
CA GLU A 71 13.94 9.67 -0.50
C GLU A 71 13.78 9.59 1.02
N LEU A 72 12.62 9.12 1.49
CA LEU A 72 12.35 9.02 2.92
C LEU A 72 13.22 7.96 3.59
N THR A 73 13.46 6.81 2.95
CA THR A 73 14.32 5.75 3.51
C THR A 73 15.76 6.24 3.68
N LEU A 74 16.26 7.05 2.74
CA LEU A 74 17.56 7.73 2.89
C LEU A 74 17.54 8.74 4.04
N LYS A 75 16.49 9.56 4.16
CA LYS A 75 16.35 10.56 5.22
C LYS A 75 16.32 9.95 6.62
N PHE A 76 15.65 8.81 6.79
CA PHE A 76 15.54 8.11 8.07
C PHE A 76 16.67 7.08 8.29
N ASN A 77 17.58 6.94 7.32
CA ASN A 77 18.66 5.96 7.30
C ASN A 77 18.19 4.51 7.50
N ILE A 78 17.10 4.14 6.81
CA ILE A 78 16.48 2.81 6.88
C ILE A 78 16.64 2.09 5.54
N PRO A 79 16.96 0.79 5.51
CA PRO A 79 16.94 0.01 4.28
C PRO A 79 15.53 -0.06 3.67
N GLN A 80 15.38 0.16 2.37
CA GLN A 80 14.06 0.11 1.70
C GLN A 80 13.33 -1.22 1.92
N GLY A 81 14.04 -2.35 1.90
CA GLY A 81 13.46 -3.68 2.19
C GLY A 81 12.90 -3.85 3.61
N SER A 82 13.28 -2.97 4.55
CA SER A 82 12.73 -2.95 5.91
C SER A 82 11.36 -2.27 5.96
N VAL A 83 11.06 -1.34 5.05
CA VAL A 83 9.78 -0.61 5.01
C VAL A 83 8.77 -1.18 4.03
N MET A 84 9.20 -1.90 2.98
CA MET A 84 8.31 -2.48 1.97
C MET A 84 7.25 -3.43 2.56
N GLN A 85 7.67 -4.35 3.44
CA GLN A 85 6.75 -5.32 4.06
C GLN A 85 5.82 -4.65 5.08
N PRO A 86 6.30 -3.80 6.01
CA PRO A 86 5.43 -2.99 6.85
C PRO A 86 4.44 -2.12 6.07
N PHE A 87 4.88 -1.49 4.98
CA PHE A 87 4.00 -0.66 4.16
C PHE A 87 2.86 -1.48 3.56
N ARG A 88 3.18 -2.68 3.03
CA ARG A 88 2.15 -3.61 2.54
C ARG A 88 1.16 -3.96 3.65
N VAL A 89 1.63 -4.41 4.81
CA VAL A 89 0.73 -4.80 5.92
C VAL A 89 -0.13 -3.63 6.36
N LEU A 90 0.41 -2.42 6.49
CA LEU A 90 -0.35 -1.24 6.87
C LEU A 90 -1.48 -0.88 5.89
N VAL A 91 -1.33 -1.22 4.60
CA VAL A 91 -2.32 -0.87 3.58
C VAL A 91 -3.24 -2.05 3.22
N THR A 92 -2.74 -3.28 3.22
CA THR A 92 -3.49 -4.46 2.78
C THR A 92 -3.80 -5.45 3.91
N GLY A 93 -3.22 -5.27 5.10
CA GLY A 93 -3.33 -6.19 6.22
C GLY A 93 -2.47 -7.45 6.12
N MET A 94 -1.86 -7.71 4.95
CA MET A 94 -1.16 -8.96 4.63
C MET A 94 0.30 -8.72 4.25
N ALA A 95 1.21 -9.62 4.63
CA ALA A 95 2.64 -9.50 4.31
C ALA A 95 2.99 -9.88 2.85
N ALA A 96 2.14 -10.67 2.20
CA ALA A 96 2.31 -11.14 0.83
C ALA A 96 1.21 -10.60 -0.08
N GLY A 97 1.50 -10.47 -1.37
CA GLY A 97 0.57 -9.95 -2.36
C GLY A 97 1.27 -9.55 -3.66
N PRO A 98 0.50 -9.04 -4.64
CA PRO A 98 1.01 -8.58 -5.93
C PRO A 98 1.93 -7.35 -5.77
N ALA A 99 2.42 -6.83 -6.90
CA ALA A 99 3.34 -5.69 -6.92
C ALA A 99 2.83 -4.54 -6.05
N LEU A 100 3.59 -4.21 -4.98
CA LEU A 100 3.13 -3.30 -3.94
C LEU A 100 2.79 -1.92 -4.51
N LEU A 101 3.72 -1.34 -5.27
CA LEU A 101 3.59 0.03 -5.76
C LEU A 101 2.47 0.18 -6.79
N GLU A 102 2.29 -0.81 -7.66
CA GLU A 102 1.17 -0.85 -8.63
C GLU A 102 -0.17 -1.01 -7.90
N THR A 103 -0.21 -1.85 -6.85
CA THR A 103 -1.40 -1.99 -5.99
C THR A 103 -1.72 -0.67 -5.30
N MET A 104 -0.70 0.04 -4.81
CA MET A 104 -0.86 1.33 -4.17
C MET A 104 -1.39 2.36 -5.17
N GLU A 105 -0.75 2.50 -6.33
CA GLU A 105 -1.19 3.37 -7.42
C GLU A 105 -2.68 3.17 -7.75
N LEU A 106 -3.11 1.91 -7.87
CA LEU A 106 -4.50 1.58 -8.17
C LEU A 106 -5.47 1.85 -7.00
N LEU A 107 -5.03 1.76 -5.74
CA LEU A 107 -5.83 2.15 -4.56
C LEU A 107 -6.03 3.66 -4.49
N GLY A 108 -5.04 4.42 -4.94
CA GLY A 108 -5.03 5.87 -4.87
C GLY A 108 -4.56 6.41 -3.52
N ARG A 109 -4.08 7.65 -3.58
CA ARG A 109 -3.44 8.37 -2.48
C ARG A 109 -4.32 8.48 -1.24
N ASP A 110 -5.56 8.93 -1.41
CA ASP A 110 -6.44 9.26 -0.29
C ASP A 110 -6.84 8.02 0.52
N GLU A 111 -7.02 6.89 -0.16
CA GLU A 111 -7.30 5.60 0.48
C GLU A 111 -6.07 5.09 1.25
N ILE A 112 -4.88 5.20 0.66
CA ILE A 112 -3.63 4.82 1.34
C ILE A 112 -3.41 5.65 2.59
N ILE A 113 -3.65 6.96 2.56
CA ILE A 113 -3.53 7.83 3.74
C ILE A 113 -4.47 7.34 4.85
N LYS A 114 -5.73 7.01 4.53
CA LYS A 114 -6.70 6.47 5.51
C LYS A 114 -6.26 5.13 6.09
N ARG A 115 -5.77 4.22 5.24
CA ARG A 115 -5.32 2.89 5.67
C ARG A 115 -4.03 2.96 6.49
N LEU A 116 -3.08 3.82 6.10
CA LEU A 116 -1.89 4.12 6.89
C LEU A 116 -2.25 4.67 8.27
N ASP A 117 -3.19 5.62 8.35
CA ASP A 117 -3.62 6.18 9.64
C ASP A 117 -4.24 5.11 10.55
N THR A 118 -5.07 4.23 9.97
CA THR A 118 -5.68 3.11 10.70
C THR A 118 -4.63 2.09 11.15
N GLY A 119 -3.72 1.70 10.25
CA GLY A 119 -2.66 0.74 10.54
C GLY A 119 -1.68 1.27 11.60
N LEU A 120 -1.30 2.54 11.53
CA LEU A 120 -0.42 3.18 12.52
C LEU A 120 -1.07 3.20 13.92
N LYS A 121 -2.36 3.55 14.00
CA LYS A 121 -3.12 3.48 15.26
C LYS A 121 -3.16 2.07 15.82
N LYS A 122 -3.31 1.05 14.98
CA LYS A 122 -3.33 -0.36 15.39
C LYS A 122 -1.96 -0.90 15.82
N MET A 123 -0.88 -0.36 15.26
CA MET A 123 0.49 -0.76 15.61
C MET A 123 1.01 -0.08 16.88
N ASN A 124 0.47 1.09 17.22
CA ASN A 124 0.83 1.86 18.42
C ASN A 124 -0.11 1.60 19.61
N ALA A 125 -1.16 0.79 19.44
CA ALA A 125 -2.11 0.38 20.48
C ALA A 125 -1.72 -0.97 21.07
#